data_AF-A0A4E0R1H0-F1
#
_entry.id   AF-A0A4E0R1H0-F1
#
_cell.length_a   1.000
_cell.length_b   1.000
_cell.length_c   1.000
_cell.angle_alpha   90.00
_cell.angle_beta   90.00
_cell.angle_gamma   90.00
#
_symmetry.space_group_name_H-M   'P 1'
#
loop_
_entity.id
_entity.type
_entity.pdbx_description
1 polymer ?
#
loop_
_entity_poly.entity_id
_entity_poly.type
_entity_poly.pdbx_seq_one_letter_code
_entity_poly.pdbx_strand_id
1 'polypeptide(L)'
;MTFKRTQTSSEKDAEKATSNYEKQADKKAWLAANRQNTFDAYQAYLNGNTLKRYAMVVKARLQKDEKAWQNACEQDTPEAYQAYLDGNTVKDYAVEAQTLLQSFAEPEDDDYLDGNISGLDAQSQFFPEQQDEQKDQTLKPADEAIKRLQILVEQQREEKAWQKACEQNTITSYQIYLKGQTFKQHAEVAIKRLESLLGQQQDEEAWQKTCEQNTIASYQTYLKGQTLKQNADVAQKRLQTLIKQQEDKEAWQKACEENTVQSYQVYLKGQTLKQHADEAINCLQNLLEQQQADEVIKQQQPLQRYTDNGDGSVTDNQTGLIWLKNVNGFGSQDWETAMECARNLAHGQCGLSDGSKAGDWRLPTKDEWEAMVGTERDGDVFSGVQSSWYWSSTSYKENTSLAWSMYLDTGRLYSYGKKFMYGVWAVRGGLL
;
A
#
# COMPACT_ATOMS: atom_id res chain seq x y z
N MET A 1 20.65 -10.13 20.19
CA MET A 1 20.80 -8.67 20.36
C MET A 1 21.58 -8.14 19.17
N THR A 2 20.90 -7.56 18.18
CA THR A 2 21.55 -6.94 17.02
C THR A 2 21.35 -5.44 17.18
N PHE A 3 22.41 -4.72 17.56
CA PHE A 3 22.41 -3.27 17.71
C PHE A 3 22.06 -2.63 16.35
N LYS A 4 20.86 -2.05 16.21
CA LYS A 4 20.58 -1.11 15.13
C LYS A 4 21.29 0.19 15.49
N ARG A 5 22.34 0.51 14.73
CA ARG A 5 23.07 1.77 14.78
C ARG A 5 22.11 2.88 14.35
N THR A 6 21.70 3.74 15.28
CA THR A 6 20.93 4.95 14.97
C THR A 6 21.83 5.93 14.24
N GLN A 7 21.51 6.24 12.98
CA GLN A 7 22.24 7.24 12.21
C GLN A 7 22.10 8.62 12.87
N THR A 8 23.23 9.28 13.08
CA THR A 8 23.32 10.61 13.70
C THR A 8 22.83 11.70 12.74
N SER A 9 22.41 12.86 13.26
CA SER A 9 22.03 14.03 12.41
C SER A 9 23.13 14.38 11.40
N SER A 10 24.41 14.22 11.78
CA SER A 10 25.55 14.46 10.91
C SER A 10 25.65 13.50 9.72
N GLU A 11 25.22 12.25 9.88
CA GLU A 11 25.21 11.24 8.80
C GLU A 11 24.07 11.51 7.80
N LYS A 12 22.91 11.98 8.28
CA LYS A 12 21.80 12.42 7.40
C LYS A 12 22.15 13.67 6.59
N ASP A 13 22.91 14.59 7.17
CA ASP A 13 23.36 15.80 6.47
C ASP A 13 24.48 15.49 5.47
N ALA A 14 25.36 14.53 5.78
CA ALA A 14 26.34 14.01 4.85
C ALA A 14 25.70 13.26 3.66
N GLU A 15 24.67 12.44 3.89
CA GLU A 15 23.92 11.76 2.83
C GLU A 15 23.19 12.75 1.91
N LYS A 16 22.59 13.82 2.48
CA LYS A 16 21.98 14.90 1.69
C LYS A 16 23.02 15.65 0.85
N ALA A 17 24.21 15.90 1.39
CA ALA A 17 25.31 16.55 0.67
C ALA A 17 25.81 15.68 -0.49
N THR A 18 26.01 14.37 -0.26
CA THR A 18 26.39 13.39 -1.28
C THR A 18 25.33 13.29 -2.38
N SER A 19 24.04 13.23 -2.01
CA SER A 19 22.93 13.19 -2.97
C SER A 19 22.85 14.46 -3.84
N ASN A 20 23.16 15.63 -3.27
CA ASN A 20 23.20 16.88 -4.05
C ASN A 20 24.40 16.92 -5.00
N TYR A 21 25.56 16.42 -4.56
CA TYR A 21 26.75 16.32 -5.41
C TYR A 21 26.52 15.39 -6.62
N GLU A 22 25.92 14.22 -6.42
CA GLU A 22 25.58 13.27 -7.49
C GLU A 22 24.60 13.87 -8.50
N LYS A 23 23.59 14.63 -8.04
CA LYS A 23 22.66 15.35 -8.91
C LYS A 23 23.35 16.42 -9.76
N GLN A 24 24.34 17.10 -9.19
CA GLN A 24 25.09 18.14 -9.89
C GLN A 24 26.05 17.51 -10.92
N ALA A 25 26.69 16.40 -10.58
CA ALA A 25 27.53 15.61 -11.49
C ALA A 25 26.73 15.05 -12.67
N ASP A 26 25.54 14.47 -12.42
CA ASP A 26 24.66 13.95 -13.48
C ASP A 26 24.20 15.06 -14.45
N LYS A 27 23.82 16.23 -13.93
CA LYS A 27 23.46 17.39 -14.76
C LYS A 27 24.62 17.86 -15.63
N LYS A 28 25.85 17.86 -15.09
CA LYS A 28 27.06 18.25 -15.83
C LYS A 28 27.37 17.26 -16.95
N ALA A 29 27.29 15.95 -16.67
CA ALA A 29 27.50 14.90 -17.67
C ALA A 29 26.46 14.97 -18.80
N TRP A 30 25.18 15.19 -18.46
CA TRP A 30 24.12 15.39 -19.44
C TRP A 30 24.36 16.62 -20.32
N LEU A 31 24.72 17.77 -19.73
CA LEU A 31 25.01 18.99 -20.49
C LEU A 31 26.19 18.82 -21.46
N ALA A 32 27.22 18.07 -21.05
CA ALA A 32 28.35 17.75 -21.91
C ALA A 32 27.92 16.88 -23.11
N ALA A 33 27.14 15.83 -22.87
CA ALA A 33 26.62 14.96 -23.92
C ALA A 33 25.67 15.71 -24.87
N ASN A 34 24.75 16.49 -24.34
CA ASN A 34 23.78 17.27 -25.11
C ASN A 34 24.43 18.40 -25.93
N ARG A 35 25.61 18.89 -25.51
CA ARG A 35 26.38 19.86 -26.30
C ARG A 35 27.02 19.22 -27.53
N GLN A 36 27.50 17.99 -27.40
CA GLN A 36 28.09 17.25 -28.51
C GLN A 36 27.02 16.74 -29.47
N ASN A 37 25.86 16.32 -28.92
CA ASN A 37 24.72 15.82 -29.68
C ASN A 37 25.08 14.67 -30.66
N THR A 38 26.01 13.80 -30.27
CA THR A 38 26.42 12.62 -31.03
C THR A 38 26.00 11.34 -30.31
N PHE A 39 25.93 10.22 -31.05
CA PHE A 39 25.57 8.92 -30.50
C PHE A 39 26.53 8.50 -29.39
N ASP A 40 27.84 8.60 -29.63
CA ASP A 40 28.88 8.25 -28.66
C ASP A 40 28.79 9.05 -27.36
N ALA A 41 28.49 10.36 -27.45
CA ALA A 41 28.37 11.20 -26.27
C ALA A 41 27.14 10.84 -25.42
N TYR A 42 26.04 10.46 -26.08
CA TYR A 42 24.84 9.97 -25.43
C TYR A 42 25.01 8.56 -24.85
N GLN A 43 25.70 7.65 -25.54
CA GLN A 43 26.07 6.33 -25.02
C GLN A 43 26.99 6.45 -23.81
N ALA A 44 28.00 7.32 -23.86
CA ALA A 44 28.88 7.58 -22.73
C ALA A 44 28.12 8.09 -21.49
N TYR A 45 27.09 8.94 -21.68
CA TYR A 45 26.21 9.37 -20.60
C TYR A 45 25.36 8.22 -20.04
N LEU A 46 24.78 7.36 -20.91
CA LEU A 46 23.94 6.24 -20.48
C LEU A 46 24.73 5.13 -19.78
N ASN A 47 25.98 4.90 -20.20
CA ASN A 47 26.89 3.88 -19.65
C ASN A 47 27.71 4.40 -18.46
N GLY A 48 27.78 5.72 -18.28
CA GLY A 48 28.49 6.36 -17.17
C GLY A 48 27.88 6.07 -15.79
N ASN A 49 28.69 6.28 -14.76
CA ASN A 49 28.28 6.13 -13.36
C ASN A 49 27.62 7.42 -12.83
N THR A 50 26.49 7.81 -13.43
CA THR A 50 25.68 8.96 -12.99
C THR A 50 24.26 8.53 -12.63
N LEU A 51 23.46 9.47 -12.11
CA LEU A 51 22.04 9.23 -11.75
C LEU A 51 21.11 9.02 -12.96
N LYS A 52 21.58 9.29 -14.19
CA LYS A 52 20.88 9.04 -15.45
C LYS A 52 19.48 9.69 -15.52
N ARG A 53 19.28 10.82 -14.85
CA ARG A 53 17.96 11.48 -14.77
C ARG A 53 17.44 11.97 -16.12
N TYR A 54 18.32 12.12 -17.11
CA TYR A 54 17.99 12.54 -18.47
C TYR A 54 17.97 11.38 -19.48
N ALA A 55 18.05 10.13 -19.03
CA ALA A 55 18.09 8.96 -19.92
C ALA A 55 16.89 8.89 -20.88
N MET A 56 15.69 9.26 -20.43
CA MET A 56 14.50 9.31 -21.30
C MET A 56 14.64 10.35 -22.43
N VAL A 57 15.23 11.51 -22.14
CA VAL A 57 15.48 12.57 -23.14
C VAL A 57 16.49 12.09 -24.18
N VAL A 58 17.53 11.38 -23.71
CA VAL A 58 18.54 10.79 -24.59
C VAL A 58 17.92 9.73 -25.49
N LYS A 59 17.17 8.77 -24.93
CA LYS A 59 16.45 7.74 -25.70
C LYS A 59 15.52 8.34 -26.76
N ALA A 60 14.76 9.37 -26.41
CA ALA A 60 13.87 10.05 -27.36
C ALA A 60 14.64 10.72 -28.52
N ARG A 61 15.84 11.25 -28.26
CA ARG A 61 16.70 11.84 -29.31
C ARG A 61 17.27 10.78 -30.25
N LEU A 62 17.69 9.63 -29.71
CA LEU A 62 18.16 8.49 -30.51
C LEU A 62 17.04 7.92 -31.38
N GLN A 63 15.85 7.70 -30.80
CA GLN A 63 14.67 7.25 -31.55
C GLN A 63 14.26 8.23 -32.66
N LYS A 64 14.42 9.54 -32.42
CA LYS A 64 14.16 10.56 -33.45
C LYS A 64 15.16 10.47 -34.61
N ASP A 65 16.44 10.20 -34.32
CA ASP A 65 17.47 9.99 -35.35
C ASP A 65 17.18 8.73 -36.16
N GLU A 66 16.89 7.61 -35.49
CA GLU A 66 16.54 6.34 -36.12
C GLU A 66 15.31 6.47 -37.04
N LYS A 67 14.27 7.18 -36.59
CA LYS A 67 13.09 7.44 -37.43
C LYS A 67 13.40 8.33 -38.64
N ALA A 68 14.27 9.33 -38.48
CA ALA A 68 14.68 10.18 -39.60
C ALA A 68 15.48 9.39 -40.64
N TRP A 69 16.33 8.48 -40.18
CA TRP A 69 17.07 7.55 -41.04
C TRP A 69 16.14 6.56 -41.76
N GLN A 70 15.21 5.92 -41.04
CA GLN A 70 14.22 5.02 -41.63
C GLN A 70 13.41 5.72 -42.74
N ASN A 71 12.95 6.94 -42.49
CA ASN A 71 12.22 7.73 -43.50
C ASN A 71 13.09 8.05 -44.73
N ALA A 72 14.41 8.22 -44.57
CA ALA A 72 15.32 8.45 -45.69
C ALA A 72 15.52 7.16 -46.51
N CYS A 73 15.72 6.02 -45.84
CA CYS A 73 15.81 4.71 -46.48
C CYS A 73 14.52 4.28 -47.18
N GLU A 74 13.35 4.67 -46.65
CA GLU A 74 12.06 4.38 -47.30
C GLU A 74 11.86 5.16 -48.60
N GLN A 75 12.39 6.38 -48.68
CA GLN A 75 12.32 7.21 -49.88
C GLN A 75 13.40 6.83 -50.90
N ASP A 76 14.58 6.43 -50.42
CA ASP A 76 15.72 5.98 -51.21
C ASP A 76 16.12 6.95 -52.33
N THR A 77 16.12 8.25 -52.03
CA THR A 77 16.55 9.30 -52.97
C THR A 77 17.72 10.11 -52.42
N PRO A 78 18.57 10.70 -53.30
CA PRO A 78 19.63 11.60 -52.88
C PRO A 78 19.13 12.74 -51.99
N GLU A 79 17.98 13.33 -52.29
CA GLU A 79 17.40 14.44 -51.52
C GLU A 79 17.01 14.00 -50.11
N ALA A 80 16.53 12.76 -49.93
CA ALA A 80 16.14 12.23 -48.63
C ALA A 80 17.36 11.95 -47.74
N TYR A 81 18.44 11.40 -48.30
CA TYR A 81 19.70 11.18 -47.59
C TYR A 81 20.40 12.50 -47.26
N GLN A 82 20.37 13.47 -48.18
CA GLN A 82 20.89 14.82 -47.92
C GLN A 82 20.07 15.53 -46.83
N ALA A 83 18.74 15.41 -46.85
CA ALA A 83 17.87 15.97 -45.82
C ALA A 83 18.11 15.36 -44.43
N TYR A 84 18.45 14.06 -44.35
CA TYR A 84 18.89 13.44 -43.10
C TYR A 84 20.21 14.04 -42.60
N LEU A 85 21.21 14.20 -43.48
CA LEU A 85 22.51 14.80 -43.16
C LEU A 85 22.40 16.27 -42.70
N ASP A 86 21.49 17.03 -43.31
CA ASP A 86 21.22 18.43 -42.98
C ASP A 86 20.30 18.60 -41.76
N GLY A 87 19.61 17.53 -41.36
CA GLY A 87 18.69 17.49 -40.23
C GLY A 87 19.36 17.74 -38.88
N ASN A 88 18.58 18.24 -37.92
CA ASN A 88 19.01 18.40 -36.53
C ASN A 88 18.72 17.11 -35.72
N THR A 89 19.44 16.06 -36.04
CA THR A 89 19.39 14.75 -35.38
C THR A 89 20.78 14.37 -34.84
N VAL A 90 20.93 13.14 -34.34
CA VAL A 90 22.17 12.67 -33.68
C VAL A 90 23.22 12.22 -34.71
N LYS A 91 22.78 11.96 -35.94
CA LYS A 91 23.59 11.64 -37.11
C LYS A 91 24.40 10.35 -36.93
N ASP A 92 23.78 9.34 -36.33
CA ASP A 92 24.41 8.04 -36.10
C ASP A 92 24.73 7.33 -37.43
N TYR A 93 23.89 7.54 -38.45
CA TYR A 93 24.00 6.93 -39.77
C TYR A 93 24.62 7.87 -40.83
N ALA A 94 25.42 8.85 -40.42
CA ALA A 94 25.95 9.87 -41.33
C ALA A 94 26.88 9.28 -42.41
N VAL A 95 27.67 8.26 -42.05
CA VAL A 95 28.61 7.61 -42.97
C VAL A 95 27.84 6.78 -44.01
N GLU A 96 26.81 6.07 -43.57
CA GLU A 96 25.91 5.28 -44.40
C GLU A 96 25.15 6.19 -45.37
N ALA A 97 24.60 7.30 -44.89
CA ALA A 97 23.92 8.29 -45.72
C ALA A 97 24.86 8.89 -46.79
N GLN A 98 26.10 9.22 -46.43
CA GLN A 98 27.12 9.72 -47.37
C GLN A 98 27.53 8.67 -48.40
N THR A 99 27.67 7.41 -47.98
CA THR A 99 28.03 6.30 -48.88
C THR A 99 26.92 6.04 -49.89
N LEU A 100 25.66 6.07 -49.45
CA LEU A 100 24.50 5.93 -50.35
C LEU A 100 24.42 7.12 -51.31
N LEU A 101 24.59 8.34 -50.85
CA LEU A 101 24.69 9.54 -51.70
C LEU A 101 25.77 9.41 -52.77
N GLN A 102 26.94 8.91 -52.40
CA GLN A 102 28.05 8.70 -53.33
C GLN A 102 27.77 7.58 -54.35
N SER A 103 26.91 6.61 -54.00
CA SER A 103 26.47 5.58 -54.95
C SER A 103 25.47 6.09 -56.00
N PHE A 104 24.78 7.21 -55.73
CA PHE A 104 23.94 7.89 -56.72
C PHE A 104 24.73 8.85 -57.63
N ALA A 105 25.96 9.20 -57.24
CA ALA A 105 26.87 9.97 -58.07
C ALA A 105 27.71 8.99 -58.92
N GLU A 106 27.21 8.61 -60.09
CA GLU A 106 28.03 7.91 -61.08
C GLU A 106 29.22 8.81 -61.50
N PRO A 107 30.43 8.26 -61.71
CA PRO A 107 31.48 8.98 -62.43
C PRO A 107 31.12 9.03 -63.92
N GLU A 108 31.06 10.24 -64.48
CA GLU A 108 31.09 10.46 -65.92
C GLU A 108 32.42 9.96 -66.52
N ASP A 109 32.30 9.30 -67.69
CA ASP A 109 33.27 9.01 -68.75
C ASP A 109 34.35 7.91 -68.56
N ASP A 110 34.23 6.79 -69.29
CA ASP A 110 34.83 6.64 -70.64
C ASP A 110 34.61 5.22 -71.25
N ASP A 111 33.85 5.20 -72.34
CA ASP A 111 34.11 4.56 -73.64
C ASP A 111 34.31 3.02 -73.84
N TYR A 112 33.53 2.50 -74.80
CA TYR A 112 33.71 1.36 -75.74
C TYR A 112 32.70 0.18 -75.76
N LEU A 113 31.88 0.23 -76.83
CA LEU A 113 31.25 -0.82 -77.66
C LEU A 113 29.93 -1.46 -77.23
N ASP A 114 28.86 -0.77 -77.65
CA ASP A 114 27.89 -1.15 -78.69
C ASP A 114 27.40 -2.62 -78.77
N GLY A 115 26.06 -2.75 -78.87
CA GLY A 115 25.44 -3.99 -79.30
C GLY A 115 24.04 -4.27 -78.78
N ASN A 116 23.13 -3.29 -78.91
CA ASN A 116 21.71 -3.44 -79.28
C ASN A 116 20.98 -4.77 -78.94
N ILE A 117 19.85 -4.71 -78.22
CA ILE A 117 18.53 -5.12 -78.73
C ILE A 117 17.42 -4.68 -77.76
N SER A 118 16.59 -3.82 -78.32
CA SER A 118 15.19 -3.50 -78.06
C SER A 118 14.34 -4.53 -77.29
N GLY A 119 13.56 -4.00 -76.33
CA GLY A 119 12.13 -4.28 -76.12
C GLY A 119 11.71 -5.68 -75.66
N LEU A 120 11.13 -5.77 -74.45
CA LEU A 120 9.70 -6.06 -74.25
C LEU A 120 9.42 -6.45 -72.79
N ASP A 121 8.69 -5.58 -72.12
CA ASP A 121 7.50 -5.83 -71.31
C ASP A 121 7.03 -7.29 -71.14
N ALA A 122 6.87 -7.63 -69.86
CA ALA A 122 5.84 -8.46 -69.22
C ALA A 122 5.19 -9.61 -70.02
N GLN A 123 5.37 -10.85 -69.53
CA GLN A 123 4.26 -11.64 -68.99
C GLN A 123 4.73 -12.92 -68.29
N SER A 124 4.17 -13.12 -67.10
CA SER A 124 4.07 -14.39 -66.39
C SER A 124 3.28 -15.40 -67.22
N GLN A 125 3.76 -16.65 -67.31
CA GLN A 125 2.99 -17.88 -66.99
C GLN A 125 3.64 -19.15 -67.56
N PHE A 126 3.47 -20.22 -66.77
CA PHE A 126 3.31 -21.62 -67.18
C PHE A 126 4.54 -22.45 -67.60
N PHE A 127 4.93 -23.34 -66.69
CA PHE A 127 5.45 -24.67 -67.03
C PHE A 127 4.34 -25.51 -67.68
N PRO A 128 4.67 -26.33 -68.68
CA PRO A 128 4.31 -27.73 -68.54
C PRO A 128 5.46 -28.69 -68.91
N GLU A 129 5.54 -29.76 -68.13
CA GLU A 129 6.18 -31.03 -68.50
C GLU A 129 5.60 -31.57 -69.80
N GLN A 130 6.44 -32.10 -70.71
CA GLN A 130 6.33 -33.47 -71.27
C GLN A 130 7.62 -33.89 -71.99
N GLN A 131 8.11 -35.06 -71.57
CA GLN A 131 8.61 -36.21 -72.34
C GLN A 131 9.65 -36.03 -73.47
N ASP A 132 10.78 -36.71 -73.24
CA ASP A 132 11.68 -37.39 -74.17
C ASP A 132 11.38 -37.27 -75.68
N GLU A 133 12.27 -36.54 -76.37
CA GLU A 133 12.77 -37.00 -77.66
C GLU A 133 14.25 -36.61 -77.78
N GLN A 134 15.10 -37.63 -77.80
CA GLN A 134 16.53 -37.50 -78.08
C GLN A 134 16.73 -36.85 -79.45
N LYS A 135 17.22 -35.61 -79.45
CA LYS A 135 18.01 -35.09 -80.56
C LYS A 135 19.37 -34.65 -80.02
N ASP A 136 20.33 -35.49 -80.37
CA ASP A 136 21.76 -35.23 -80.45
C ASP A 136 22.05 -33.78 -80.91
N GLN A 137 22.26 -32.91 -79.92
CA GLN A 137 23.02 -31.69 -80.04
C GLN A 137 24.02 -31.75 -78.90
N THR A 138 25.22 -32.25 -79.17
CA THR A 138 26.40 -31.88 -78.40
C THR A 138 26.38 -30.35 -78.23
N LEU A 139 25.99 -29.86 -77.04
CA LEU A 139 26.21 -28.46 -76.68
C LEU A 139 27.69 -28.19 -76.93
N LYS A 140 28.01 -27.09 -77.61
CA LYS A 140 29.41 -26.71 -77.78
C LYS A 140 30.01 -26.55 -76.37
N PRO A 141 31.28 -26.92 -76.15
CA PRO A 141 31.94 -26.77 -74.83
C PRO A 141 31.77 -25.37 -74.21
N ALA A 142 31.59 -24.34 -75.05
CA ALA A 142 31.29 -22.97 -74.65
C ALA A 142 29.91 -22.79 -73.97
N ASP A 143 28.85 -23.46 -74.44
CA ASP A 143 27.50 -23.34 -73.88
C ASP A 143 27.40 -24.04 -72.51
N GLU A 144 28.14 -25.14 -72.33
CA GLU A 144 28.26 -25.82 -71.04
C GLU A 144 29.11 -25.00 -70.05
N ALA A 145 30.13 -24.29 -70.52
CA ALA A 145 30.91 -23.35 -69.73
C ALA A 145 30.10 -22.13 -69.30
N ILE A 146 29.24 -21.57 -70.18
CA ILE A 146 28.35 -20.45 -69.86
C ILE A 146 27.35 -20.84 -68.76
N LYS A 147 26.72 -22.02 -68.85
CA LYS A 147 25.84 -22.51 -67.77
C LYS A 147 26.58 -22.69 -66.44
N ARG A 148 27.80 -23.22 -66.46
CA ARG A 148 28.64 -23.37 -65.25
C ARG A 148 29.02 -22.00 -64.66
N LEU A 149 29.33 -21.01 -65.49
CA LEU A 149 29.63 -19.65 -65.07
C LEU A 149 28.40 -18.95 -64.46
N GLN A 150 27.22 -19.12 -65.05
CA GLN A 150 25.97 -18.61 -64.48
C GLN A 150 25.73 -19.18 -63.08
N ILE A 151 25.82 -20.50 -62.93
CA ILE A 151 25.69 -21.18 -61.62
C ILE A 151 26.71 -20.64 -60.60
N LEU A 152 27.97 -20.43 -61.00
CA LEU A 152 29.02 -19.89 -60.11
C LEU A 152 28.76 -18.44 -59.69
N VAL A 153 28.31 -17.59 -60.62
CA VAL A 153 27.95 -16.19 -60.31
C VAL A 153 26.78 -16.15 -59.32
N GLU A 154 25.85 -17.05 -59.48
CA GLU A 154 24.61 -17.14 -58.71
C GLU A 154 24.88 -17.76 -57.31
N GLN A 155 25.84 -18.69 -57.20
CA GLN A 155 26.42 -19.15 -55.94
C GLN A 155 27.21 -18.06 -55.21
N GLN A 156 28.01 -17.25 -55.93
CA GLN A 156 28.71 -16.12 -55.32
C GLN A 156 27.76 -15.04 -54.80
N ARG A 157 26.66 -14.78 -55.53
CA ARG A 157 25.61 -13.86 -55.06
C ARG A 157 24.95 -14.35 -53.79
N GLU A 158 24.66 -15.64 -53.70
CA GLU A 158 24.10 -16.28 -52.50
C GLU A 158 25.05 -16.17 -51.29
N GLU A 159 26.33 -16.53 -51.45
CA GLU A 159 27.31 -16.46 -50.36
C GLU A 159 27.49 -15.03 -49.85
N LYS A 160 27.53 -14.04 -50.77
CA LYS A 160 27.60 -12.62 -50.38
C LYS A 160 26.34 -12.16 -49.63
N ALA A 161 25.16 -12.59 -50.07
CA ALA A 161 23.90 -12.26 -49.40
C ALA A 161 23.84 -12.88 -48.00
N TRP A 162 24.29 -14.13 -47.85
CA TRP A 162 24.38 -14.82 -46.57
C TRP A 162 25.41 -14.18 -45.62
N GLN A 163 26.60 -13.81 -46.12
CA GLN A 163 27.62 -13.11 -45.35
C GLN A 163 27.08 -11.78 -44.82
N LYS A 164 26.46 -10.96 -45.68
CA LYS A 164 25.82 -9.70 -45.27
C LYS A 164 24.76 -9.91 -44.19
N ALA A 165 23.92 -10.95 -44.33
CA ALA A 165 22.91 -11.26 -43.33
C ALA A 165 23.53 -11.69 -41.98
N CYS A 166 24.63 -12.45 -42.02
CA CYS A 166 25.41 -12.85 -40.85
C CYS A 166 26.13 -11.70 -40.18
N GLU A 167 26.71 -10.78 -40.95
CA GLU A 167 27.41 -9.59 -40.45
C GLU A 167 26.46 -8.66 -39.71
N GLN A 168 25.26 -8.45 -40.28
CA GLN A 168 24.25 -7.60 -39.65
C GLN A 168 23.55 -8.30 -38.48
N ASN A 169 23.31 -9.61 -38.57
CA ASN A 169 22.66 -10.43 -37.55
C ASN A 169 21.37 -9.81 -36.96
N THR A 170 20.51 -9.25 -37.81
CA THR A 170 19.24 -8.64 -37.41
C THR A 170 18.06 -9.41 -37.99
N ILE A 171 16.87 -9.21 -37.40
CA ILE A 171 15.61 -9.77 -37.92
C ILE A 171 15.42 -9.35 -39.38
N THR A 172 15.64 -8.07 -39.68
CA THR A 172 15.51 -7.50 -41.02
C THR A 172 16.50 -8.12 -42.01
N SER A 173 17.77 -8.31 -41.62
CA SER A 173 18.79 -8.87 -42.52
C SER A 173 18.47 -10.33 -42.92
N TYR A 174 18.01 -11.15 -41.97
CA TYR A 174 17.58 -12.53 -42.27
C TYR A 174 16.27 -12.60 -43.06
N GLN A 175 15.31 -11.70 -42.81
CA GLN A 175 14.09 -11.60 -43.61
C GLN A 175 14.39 -11.21 -45.06
N ILE A 176 15.31 -10.27 -45.30
CA ILE A 176 15.77 -9.88 -46.63
C ILE A 176 16.41 -11.07 -47.34
N TYR A 177 17.34 -11.77 -46.68
CA TYR A 177 18.00 -12.96 -47.23
C TYR A 177 16.97 -14.04 -47.64
N LEU A 178 15.98 -14.34 -46.78
CA LEU A 178 14.96 -15.36 -47.05
C LEU A 178 13.98 -14.96 -48.17
N LYS A 179 13.73 -13.65 -48.37
CA LYS A 179 12.87 -13.11 -49.44
C LYS A 179 13.58 -12.98 -50.79
N GLY A 180 14.91 -12.93 -50.81
CA GLY A 180 15.72 -12.77 -52.02
C GLY A 180 15.58 -13.91 -53.04
N GLN A 181 15.97 -13.62 -54.28
CA GLN A 181 16.04 -14.59 -55.39
C GLN A 181 17.40 -15.28 -55.44
N THR A 182 17.69 -16.11 -54.45
CA THR A 182 18.94 -16.89 -54.38
C THR A 182 18.67 -18.38 -54.17
N PHE A 183 19.71 -19.23 -54.21
CA PHE A 183 19.59 -20.68 -54.04
C PHE A 183 19.15 -21.13 -52.64
N LYS A 184 19.11 -20.22 -51.66
CA LYS A 184 18.60 -20.46 -50.29
C LYS A 184 19.31 -21.62 -49.56
N GLN A 185 20.60 -21.80 -49.82
CA GLN A 185 21.40 -22.89 -49.24
C GLN A 185 21.52 -22.78 -47.71
N HIS A 186 21.42 -21.57 -47.15
CA HIS A 186 21.46 -21.33 -45.70
C HIS A 186 20.08 -21.01 -45.10
N ALA A 187 18.99 -21.27 -45.81
CA ALA A 187 17.65 -20.90 -45.35
C ALA A 187 17.28 -21.50 -43.98
N GLU A 188 17.62 -22.76 -43.71
CA GLU A 188 17.35 -23.38 -42.41
C GLU A 188 18.08 -22.68 -41.26
N VAL A 189 19.34 -22.31 -41.48
CA VAL A 189 20.16 -21.60 -40.48
C VAL A 189 19.61 -20.20 -40.27
N ALA A 190 19.23 -19.51 -41.34
CA ALA A 190 18.61 -18.19 -41.29
C ALA A 190 17.28 -18.21 -40.52
N ILE A 191 16.42 -19.21 -40.75
CA ILE A 191 15.15 -19.37 -40.03
C ILE A 191 15.39 -19.57 -38.53
N LYS A 192 16.30 -20.46 -38.13
CA LYS A 192 16.61 -20.68 -36.71
C LYS A 192 17.16 -19.43 -36.02
N ARG A 193 18.03 -18.67 -36.70
CA ARG A 193 18.54 -17.39 -36.17
C ARG A 193 17.44 -16.36 -36.05
N LEU A 194 16.58 -16.26 -37.06
CA LEU A 194 15.42 -15.37 -37.07
C LEU A 194 14.46 -15.70 -35.92
N GLU A 195 14.11 -16.97 -35.71
CA GLU A 195 13.26 -17.41 -34.60
C GLU A 195 13.86 -17.06 -33.23
N SER A 196 15.18 -17.27 -33.07
CA SER A 196 15.90 -16.90 -31.85
C SER A 196 15.86 -15.39 -31.60
N LEU A 197 16.15 -14.57 -32.61
CA LEU A 197 16.13 -13.11 -32.49
C LEU A 197 14.72 -12.58 -32.20
N LEU A 198 13.71 -13.14 -32.87
CA LEU A 198 12.31 -12.78 -32.65
C LEU A 198 11.85 -13.14 -31.22
N GLY A 199 12.27 -14.30 -30.72
CA GLY A 199 12.03 -14.71 -29.33
C GLY A 199 12.72 -13.80 -28.30
N GLN A 200 13.93 -13.31 -28.60
CA GLN A 200 14.63 -12.32 -27.76
C GLN A 200 13.91 -10.98 -27.75
N GLN A 201 13.53 -10.47 -28.92
CA GLN A 201 12.78 -9.22 -29.04
C GLN A 201 11.45 -9.30 -28.26
N GLN A 202 10.69 -10.39 -28.41
CA GLN A 202 9.43 -10.59 -27.70
C GLN A 202 9.63 -10.67 -26.18
N ASP A 203 10.70 -11.30 -25.69
CA ASP A 203 10.99 -11.34 -24.26
C ASP A 203 11.35 -9.97 -23.70
N GLU A 204 12.16 -9.19 -24.43
CA GLU A 204 12.55 -7.84 -24.03
C GLU A 204 11.34 -6.89 -24.01
N GLU A 205 10.46 -6.94 -25.01
CA GLU A 205 9.21 -6.17 -25.04
C GLU A 205 8.29 -6.53 -23.87
N ALA A 206 8.14 -7.83 -23.58
CA ALA A 206 7.37 -8.31 -22.44
C ALA A 206 7.98 -7.87 -21.10
N TRP A 207 9.30 -7.91 -20.99
CA TRP A 207 10.03 -7.45 -19.81
C TRP A 207 9.91 -5.95 -19.59
N GLN A 208 10.06 -5.16 -20.66
CA GLN A 208 9.91 -3.71 -20.62
C GLN A 208 8.51 -3.32 -20.15
N LYS A 209 7.46 -3.90 -20.75
CA LYS A 209 6.07 -3.68 -20.34
C LYS A 209 5.84 -4.06 -18.88
N THR A 210 6.48 -5.13 -18.42
CA THR A 210 6.41 -5.57 -17.02
C THR A 210 7.05 -4.55 -16.07
N CYS A 211 8.22 -4.01 -16.45
CA CYS A 211 8.90 -2.99 -15.67
C CYS A 211 8.17 -1.64 -15.68
N GLU A 212 7.51 -1.28 -16.78
CA GLU A 212 6.69 -0.07 -16.88
C GLU A 212 5.47 -0.13 -15.94
N GLN A 213 4.82 -1.29 -15.87
CA GLN A 213 3.70 -1.49 -14.94
C GLN A 213 4.18 -1.63 -13.49
N ASN A 214 5.28 -2.36 -13.26
CA ASN A 214 5.88 -2.60 -11.95
C ASN A 214 4.87 -3.04 -10.88
N THR A 215 3.94 -3.93 -11.25
CA THR A 215 2.90 -4.48 -10.35
C THR A 215 3.08 -5.98 -10.14
N ILE A 216 2.57 -6.51 -9.02
CA ILE A 216 2.53 -7.95 -8.73
C ILE A 216 1.96 -8.74 -9.92
N ALA A 217 0.84 -8.27 -10.49
CA ALA A 217 0.18 -8.91 -11.62
C ALA A 217 1.06 -8.92 -12.89
N SER A 218 1.77 -7.83 -13.18
CA SER A 218 2.65 -7.75 -14.34
C SER A 218 3.83 -8.74 -14.24
N TYR A 219 4.49 -8.82 -13.07
CA TYR A 219 5.59 -9.76 -12.85
C TYR A 219 5.12 -11.22 -12.86
N GLN A 220 3.95 -11.51 -12.29
CA GLN A 220 3.35 -12.85 -12.37
C GLN A 220 3.02 -13.25 -13.81
N THR A 221 2.55 -12.30 -14.63
CA THR A 221 2.23 -12.53 -16.05
C THR A 221 3.50 -12.86 -16.85
N TYR A 222 4.57 -12.08 -16.68
CA TYR A 222 5.86 -12.35 -17.32
C TYR A 222 6.40 -13.74 -16.94
N LEU A 223 6.41 -14.07 -15.65
CA LEU A 223 6.90 -15.37 -15.16
C LEU A 223 6.06 -16.57 -15.66
N LYS A 224 4.75 -16.38 -15.84
CA LYS A 224 3.84 -17.42 -16.38
C LYS A 224 3.81 -17.49 -17.91
N GLY A 225 4.29 -16.47 -18.62
CA GLY A 225 4.25 -16.36 -20.08
C GLY A 225 5.07 -17.44 -20.80
N GLN A 226 5.07 -17.38 -22.13
CA GLN A 226 5.82 -18.32 -22.99
C GLN A 226 7.11 -17.72 -23.58
N THR A 227 7.52 -16.52 -23.14
CA THR A 227 8.75 -15.87 -23.61
C THR A 227 10.00 -16.60 -23.10
N LEU A 228 11.19 -16.15 -23.54
CA LEU A 228 12.47 -16.74 -23.13
C LEU A 228 12.78 -16.57 -21.63
N LYS A 229 12.12 -15.62 -20.95
CA LYS A 229 12.24 -15.33 -19.52
C LYS A 229 13.68 -15.05 -19.08
N GLN A 230 14.44 -14.30 -19.88
CA GLN A 230 15.83 -13.99 -19.57
C GLN A 230 15.97 -13.24 -18.24
N ASN A 231 14.92 -12.50 -17.84
CA ASN A 231 14.88 -11.71 -16.61
C ASN A 231 14.11 -12.39 -15.46
N ALA A 232 13.91 -13.72 -15.48
CA ALA A 232 13.12 -14.45 -14.48
C ALA A 232 13.56 -14.18 -13.02
N ASP A 233 14.86 -14.24 -12.74
CA ASP A 233 15.39 -14.04 -11.39
C ASP A 233 15.15 -12.61 -10.87
N VAL A 234 15.30 -11.63 -11.76
CA VAL A 234 15.06 -10.21 -11.44
C VAL A 234 13.57 -9.99 -11.19
N ALA A 235 12.71 -10.56 -12.04
CA ALA A 235 11.27 -10.54 -11.88
C ALA A 235 10.82 -11.16 -10.56
N GLN A 236 11.38 -12.32 -10.18
CA GLN A 236 11.02 -13.01 -8.95
C GLN A 236 11.43 -12.23 -7.69
N LYS A 237 12.64 -11.68 -7.65
CA LYS A 237 13.10 -10.83 -6.54
C LYS A 237 12.23 -9.58 -6.40
N ARG A 238 11.88 -8.95 -7.52
CA ARG A 238 11.02 -7.78 -7.53
C ARG A 238 9.60 -8.10 -7.08
N LEU A 239 9.04 -9.22 -7.55
CA LEU A 239 7.73 -9.72 -7.14
C LEU A 239 7.68 -9.97 -5.63
N GLN A 240 8.66 -10.66 -5.04
CA GLN A 240 8.72 -10.89 -3.60
C GLN A 240 8.78 -9.58 -2.81
N THR A 241 9.51 -8.58 -3.33
CA THR A 241 9.60 -7.25 -2.69
C THR A 241 8.25 -6.56 -2.69
N LEU A 242 7.54 -6.55 -3.82
CA LEU A 242 6.21 -5.94 -3.94
C LEU A 242 5.18 -6.63 -3.04
N ILE A 243 5.21 -7.97 -2.94
CA ILE A 243 4.33 -8.72 -2.05
C ILE A 243 4.57 -8.30 -0.59
N LYS A 244 5.82 -8.27 -0.14
CA LYS A 244 6.14 -7.84 1.24
C LYS A 244 5.71 -6.39 1.54
N GLN A 245 5.81 -5.51 0.55
CA GLN A 245 5.34 -4.13 0.66
C GLN A 245 3.81 -4.06 0.77
N GLN A 246 3.10 -4.85 -0.03
CA GLN A 246 1.64 -4.94 0.02
C GLN A 246 1.17 -5.50 1.37
N GLU A 247 1.78 -6.59 1.85
CA GLU A 247 1.47 -7.20 3.15
C GLU A 247 1.70 -6.22 4.31
N ASP A 248 2.79 -5.46 4.30
CA ASP A 248 3.06 -4.45 5.34
C ASP A 248 2.03 -3.32 5.31
N LYS A 249 1.65 -2.85 4.11
CA LYS A 249 0.64 -1.82 3.93
C LYS A 249 -0.73 -2.27 4.44
N GLU A 250 -1.14 -3.49 4.12
CA GLU A 250 -2.41 -4.07 4.59
C GLU A 250 -2.42 -4.25 6.12
N ALA A 251 -1.33 -4.76 6.69
CA ALA A 251 -1.19 -4.92 8.13
C ALA A 251 -1.24 -3.57 8.87
N TRP A 252 -0.59 -2.54 8.32
CA TRP A 252 -0.63 -1.18 8.86
C TRP A 252 -2.04 -0.57 8.75
N GLN A 253 -2.68 -0.69 7.58
CA GLN A 253 -4.04 -0.19 7.38
C GLN A 253 -5.02 -0.81 8.39
N LYS A 254 -4.96 -2.13 8.56
CA LYS A 254 -5.78 -2.84 9.55
C LYS A 254 -5.53 -2.33 10.97
N ALA A 255 -4.26 -2.11 11.34
CA ALA A 255 -3.92 -1.58 12.66
C ALA A 255 -4.53 -0.20 12.90
N CYS A 256 -4.50 0.67 11.90
CA CYS A 256 -5.11 2.00 11.91
C CYS A 256 -6.65 1.98 11.91
N GLU A 257 -7.27 1.05 11.19
CA GLU A 257 -8.73 0.91 11.17
C GLU A 257 -9.27 0.44 12.52
N GLU A 258 -8.61 -0.52 13.16
CA GLU A 258 -8.97 -0.97 14.51
C GLU A 258 -8.61 0.08 15.57
N ASN A 259 -7.51 0.82 15.38
CA ASN A 259 -7.00 1.87 16.28
C ASN A 259 -7.00 1.45 17.76
N THR A 260 -6.50 0.25 18.06
CA THR A 260 -6.42 -0.27 19.43
C THR A 260 -4.98 -0.58 19.82
N VAL A 261 -4.72 -0.61 21.12
CA VAL A 261 -3.43 -1.08 21.68
C VAL A 261 -3.05 -2.45 21.09
N GLN A 262 -4.00 -3.37 20.99
CA GLN A 262 -3.78 -4.71 20.47
C GLN A 262 -3.43 -4.70 18.98
N SER A 263 -4.13 -3.90 18.17
CA SER A 263 -3.92 -3.86 16.72
C SER A 263 -2.52 -3.35 16.36
N TYR A 264 -2.05 -2.28 17.02
CA TYR A 264 -0.69 -1.77 16.86
C TYR A 264 0.39 -2.72 17.40
N GLN A 265 0.13 -3.42 18.51
CA GLN A 265 1.04 -4.46 19.01
C GLN A 265 1.18 -5.63 18.04
N VAL A 266 0.09 -6.05 17.40
CA VAL A 266 0.10 -7.12 16.39
C VAL A 266 0.95 -6.69 15.19
N TYR A 267 0.77 -5.47 14.68
CA TYR A 267 1.60 -4.93 13.61
C TYR A 267 3.10 -4.93 13.96
N LEU A 268 3.46 -4.39 15.14
CA LEU A 268 4.85 -4.32 15.59
C LEU A 268 5.51 -5.69 15.82
N LYS A 269 4.74 -6.68 16.30
CA LYS A 269 5.20 -8.06 16.53
C LYS A 269 5.21 -8.92 15.26
N GLY A 270 4.51 -8.51 14.21
CA GLY A 270 4.40 -9.24 12.94
C GLY A 270 5.73 -9.45 12.20
N GLN A 271 5.69 -10.17 11.09
CA GLN A 271 6.87 -10.44 10.23
C GLN A 271 6.96 -9.53 9.01
N THR A 272 6.13 -8.48 8.95
CA THR A 272 6.10 -7.54 7.82
C THR A 272 7.35 -6.63 7.79
N LEU A 273 7.44 -5.77 6.78
CA LEU A 273 8.58 -4.84 6.61
C LEU A 273 8.68 -3.79 7.73
N LYS A 274 7.57 -3.52 8.43
CA LYS A 274 7.47 -2.56 9.53
C LYS A 274 7.89 -1.16 9.11
N GLN A 275 7.45 -0.72 7.93
CA GLN A 275 7.77 0.62 7.42
C GLN A 275 7.14 1.71 8.28
N HIS A 276 6.04 1.41 8.97
CA HIS A 276 5.30 2.34 9.84
C HIS A 276 5.51 2.07 11.33
N ALA A 277 6.67 1.51 11.72
CA ALA A 277 6.93 1.14 13.10
C ALA A 277 6.90 2.35 14.05
N ASP A 278 7.47 3.48 13.62
CA ASP A 278 7.54 4.70 14.44
C ASP A 278 6.15 5.29 14.64
N GLU A 279 5.35 5.36 13.57
CA GLU A 279 3.95 5.78 13.63
C GLU A 279 3.11 4.86 14.52
N ALA A 280 3.30 3.55 14.41
CA ALA A 280 2.60 2.57 15.26
C ALA A 280 2.97 2.74 16.74
N ILE A 281 4.24 3.00 17.06
CA ILE A 281 4.69 3.24 18.44
C ILE A 281 4.04 4.52 19.00
N ASN A 282 3.99 5.60 18.21
CA ASN A 282 3.36 6.85 18.63
C ASN A 282 1.86 6.66 18.91
N CYS A 283 1.14 5.98 18.00
CA CYS A 283 -0.28 5.67 18.21
C CYS A 283 -0.48 4.81 19.47
N LEU A 284 0.35 3.79 19.67
CA LEU A 284 0.29 2.93 20.85
C LEU A 284 0.52 3.71 22.14
N GLN A 285 1.51 4.61 22.18
CA GLN A 285 1.79 5.45 23.36
C GLN A 285 0.60 6.34 23.69
N ASN A 286 0.06 7.05 22.71
CA ASN A 286 -1.10 7.94 22.90
C ASN A 286 -2.32 7.17 23.43
N LEU A 287 -2.59 5.96 22.91
CA LEU A 287 -3.70 5.14 23.38
C LEU A 287 -3.51 4.66 24.82
N LEU A 288 -2.30 4.30 25.20
CA LEU A 288 -1.99 3.90 26.58
C LEU A 288 -2.11 5.08 27.54
N GLU A 289 -1.65 6.26 27.15
CA GLU A 289 -1.80 7.49 27.93
C GLU A 289 -3.28 7.85 28.14
N GLN A 290 -4.11 7.71 27.09
CA GLN A 290 -5.56 7.91 27.21
C GLN A 290 -6.20 6.91 28.17
N GLN A 291 -5.89 5.62 28.05
CA GLN A 291 -6.40 4.60 28.98
C GLN A 291 -6.03 4.89 30.42
N GLN A 292 -4.78 5.32 30.65
CA GLN A 292 -4.32 5.69 31.98
C GLN A 292 -5.01 6.96 32.50
N ALA A 293 -5.22 7.96 31.64
CA ALA A 293 -5.97 9.16 32.01
C ALA A 293 -7.43 8.84 32.38
N ASP A 294 -8.09 7.96 31.61
CA ASP A 294 -9.46 7.52 31.90
C ASP A 294 -9.55 6.75 33.22
N GLU A 295 -8.56 5.90 33.52
CA GLU A 295 -8.48 5.22 34.82
C GLU A 295 -8.29 6.20 35.98
N VAL A 296 -7.44 7.22 35.81
CA VAL A 296 -7.24 8.27 36.82
C VAL A 296 -8.53 9.06 37.04
N ILE A 297 -9.24 9.45 35.97
CA ILE A 297 -10.53 10.14 36.06
C ILE A 297 -11.55 9.26 36.81
N LYS A 298 -11.61 7.96 36.51
CA LYS A 298 -12.51 7.02 37.20
C LYS A 298 -12.17 6.88 38.69
N GLN A 299 -10.90 6.94 39.07
CA GLN A 299 -10.47 6.89 40.47
C GLN A 299 -10.70 8.21 41.21
N GLN A 300 -10.76 9.34 40.50
CA GLN A 300 -10.95 10.68 41.07
C GLN A 300 -12.41 11.16 41.04
N GLN A 301 -13.33 10.45 40.39
CA GLN A 301 -14.76 10.74 40.52
C GLN A 301 -15.21 10.47 41.97
N PRO A 302 -15.89 11.44 42.62
CA PRO A 302 -16.45 11.21 43.94
C PRO A 302 -17.46 10.06 43.84
N LEU A 303 -17.26 9.01 44.63
CA LEU A 303 -18.25 7.95 44.79
C LEU A 303 -19.55 8.60 45.24
N GLN A 304 -20.58 8.58 44.39
CA GLN A 304 -21.90 9.06 44.76
C GLN A 304 -22.37 8.26 45.98
N ARG A 305 -22.43 8.91 47.15
CA ARG A 305 -22.69 8.22 48.42
C ARG A 305 -24.02 7.48 48.39
N TYR A 306 -25.03 8.09 47.78
CA TYR A 306 -26.38 7.57 47.72
C TYR A 306 -26.79 7.22 46.28
N THR A 307 -27.24 5.98 46.06
CA THR A 307 -27.80 5.50 44.79
C THR A 307 -29.30 5.26 44.92
N ASP A 308 -30.10 5.96 44.14
CA ASP A 308 -31.53 5.67 43.98
C ASP A 308 -31.72 4.38 43.19
N ASN A 309 -32.38 3.38 43.79
CA ASN A 309 -32.58 2.08 43.17
C ASN A 309 -33.77 2.07 42.20
N GLY A 310 -34.54 3.18 42.12
CA GLY A 310 -35.73 3.28 41.24
C GLY A 310 -36.93 2.47 41.72
N ASP A 311 -36.83 1.83 42.88
CA ASP A 311 -37.85 0.98 43.49
C ASP A 311 -38.41 1.57 44.81
N GLY A 312 -38.21 2.87 45.02
CA GLY A 312 -38.59 3.56 46.25
C GLY A 312 -37.58 3.41 47.40
N SER A 313 -36.42 2.81 47.16
CA SER A 313 -35.31 2.72 48.11
C SER A 313 -34.03 3.41 47.62
N VAL A 314 -33.16 3.79 48.55
CA VAL A 314 -31.87 4.43 48.29
C VAL A 314 -30.76 3.65 49.01
N THR A 315 -29.73 3.24 48.28
CA THR A 315 -28.56 2.56 48.83
C THR A 315 -27.50 3.58 49.25
N ASP A 316 -27.04 3.52 50.50
CA ASP A 316 -25.82 4.20 50.95
C ASP A 316 -24.61 3.30 50.63
N ASN A 317 -23.85 3.65 49.60
CA ASN A 317 -22.71 2.89 49.10
C ASN A 317 -21.53 2.86 50.09
N GLN A 318 -21.51 3.75 51.08
CA GLN A 318 -20.49 3.76 52.13
C GLN A 318 -20.78 2.73 53.23
N THR A 319 -22.05 2.59 53.62
CA THR A 319 -22.46 1.73 54.75
C THR A 319 -23.10 0.41 54.31
N GLY A 320 -23.51 0.30 53.04
CA GLY A 320 -24.30 -0.82 52.53
C GLY A 320 -25.74 -0.86 53.06
N LEU A 321 -26.18 0.20 53.75
CA LEU A 321 -27.55 0.34 54.24
C LEU A 321 -28.48 0.77 53.11
N ILE A 322 -29.71 0.27 53.15
CA ILE A 322 -30.76 0.66 52.21
C ILE A 322 -31.83 1.41 52.99
N TRP A 323 -32.08 2.64 52.59
CA TRP A 323 -32.99 3.59 53.21
C TRP A 323 -34.28 3.72 52.41
N LEU A 324 -35.40 3.95 53.10
CA LEU A 324 -36.65 4.32 52.43
C LEU A 324 -36.48 5.70 51.78
N LYS A 325 -36.83 5.81 50.49
CA LYS A 325 -36.67 7.06 49.72
C LYS A 325 -37.63 8.15 50.18
N ASN A 326 -38.90 7.80 50.40
CA ASN A 326 -39.92 8.72 50.91
C ASN A 326 -39.94 8.70 52.44
N VAL A 327 -39.31 9.72 53.03
CA VAL A 327 -39.08 9.82 54.48
C VAL A 327 -40.36 10.05 55.26
N ASN A 328 -41.40 10.62 54.65
CA ASN A 328 -42.67 10.92 55.32
C ASN A 328 -43.72 9.82 55.13
N GLY A 329 -43.31 8.59 54.80
CA GLY A 329 -44.22 7.47 54.50
C GLY A 329 -45.22 7.13 55.61
N PHE A 330 -44.88 7.42 56.87
CA PHE A 330 -45.70 7.09 58.06
C PHE A 330 -46.06 8.29 58.93
N GLY A 331 -45.60 9.50 58.58
CA GLY A 331 -45.74 10.68 59.42
C GLY A 331 -45.00 10.56 60.76
N SER A 332 -45.50 11.27 61.77
CA SER A 332 -44.96 11.24 63.13
C SER A 332 -45.73 10.26 64.01
N GLN A 333 -45.01 9.40 64.72
CA GLN A 333 -45.55 8.34 65.57
C GLN A 333 -44.86 8.32 66.94
N ASP A 334 -45.50 7.71 67.94
CA ASP A 334 -44.81 7.35 69.18
C ASP A 334 -43.80 6.24 68.94
N TRP A 335 -42.86 6.04 69.86
CA TRP A 335 -41.72 5.15 69.63
C TRP A 335 -42.11 3.68 69.42
N GLU A 336 -43.13 3.19 70.14
CA GLU A 336 -43.59 1.80 70.01
C GLU A 336 -44.28 1.61 68.65
N THR A 337 -45.17 2.54 68.30
CA THR A 337 -45.85 2.55 67.00
C THR A 337 -44.87 2.70 65.84
N ALA A 338 -43.85 3.55 65.98
CA ALA A 338 -42.80 3.75 64.96
C ALA A 338 -42.00 2.48 64.67
N MET A 339 -41.66 1.72 65.73
CA MET A 339 -40.99 0.41 65.60
C MET A 339 -41.88 -0.59 64.83
N GLU A 340 -43.18 -0.61 65.11
CA GLU A 340 -44.13 -1.48 64.42
C GLU A 340 -44.35 -1.06 62.97
N CYS A 341 -44.49 0.25 62.69
CA CYS A 341 -44.61 0.78 61.33
C CYS A 341 -43.42 0.36 60.46
N ALA A 342 -42.19 0.55 60.96
CA ALA A 342 -41.00 0.17 60.22
C ALA A 342 -40.92 -1.36 60.03
N ARG A 343 -41.22 -2.16 61.06
CA ARG A 343 -41.23 -3.63 60.96
C ARG A 343 -42.26 -4.15 59.97
N ASN A 344 -43.42 -3.51 59.87
CA ASN A 344 -44.51 -3.95 59.01
C ASN A 344 -44.42 -3.38 57.58
N LEU A 345 -43.45 -2.49 57.31
CA LEU A 345 -43.23 -1.94 55.97
C LEU A 345 -42.90 -3.05 54.98
N ALA A 346 -43.58 -3.05 53.83
CA ALA A 346 -43.41 -4.03 52.77
C ALA A 346 -43.64 -3.41 51.38
N HIS A 347 -43.38 -4.21 50.35
CA HIS A 347 -43.66 -3.87 48.96
C HIS A 347 -45.07 -3.29 48.75
N GLY A 348 -45.18 -2.22 47.96
CA GLY A 348 -46.42 -1.51 47.66
C GLY A 348 -46.79 -0.41 48.67
N GLN A 349 -46.03 -0.25 49.76
CA GLN A 349 -46.25 0.80 50.76
C GLN A 349 -45.22 1.92 50.64
N CYS A 350 -45.62 3.15 51.00
CA CYS A 350 -44.73 4.32 51.06
C CYS A 350 -43.91 4.58 49.77
N GLY A 351 -44.38 4.12 48.61
CA GLY A 351 -43.70 4.24 47.32
C GLY A 351 -42.70 3.12 46.99
N LEU A 352 -42.65 2.05 47.79
CA LEU A 352 -41.77 0.90 47.55
C LEU A 352 -42.32 -0.04 46.46
N SER A 353 -41.43 -0.48 45.59
CA SER A 353 -41.63 -1.54 44.60
C SER A 353 -40.46 -2.54 44.57
N ASP A 354 -39.91 -2.85 45.74
CA ASP A 354 -38.61 -3.53 45.94
C ASP A 354 -38.71 -5.04 46.31
N GLY A 355 -39.91 -5.60 46.33
CA GLY A 355 -40.19 -6.98 46.75
C GLY A 355 -40.04 -7.27 48.26
N SER A 356 -39.86 -6.25 49.10
CA SER A 356 -39.74 -6.43 50.56
C SER A 356 -41.02 -6.96 51.22
N LYS A 357 -40.83 -7.62 52.36
CA LYS A 357 -41.88 -8.17 53.22
C LYS A 357 -41.76 -7.58 54.63
N ALA A 358 -42.86 -7.68 55.39
CA ALA A 358 -42.84 -7.34 56.80
C ALA A 358 -41.73 -8.12 57.52
N GLY A 359 -40.90 -7.40 58.27
CA GLY A 359 -39.70 -7.88 58.94
C GLY A 359 -38.39 -7.48 58.26
N ASP A 360 -38.41 -7.11 56.98
CA ASP A 360 -37.19 -6.72 56.25
C ASP A 360 -36.68 -5.34 56.67
N TRP A 361 -37.60 -4.45 57.07
CA TRP A 361 -37.32 -3.07 57.44
C TRP A 361 -37.35 -2.86 58.95
N ARG A 362 -36.54 -1.92 59.44
CA ARG A 362 -36.47 -1.53 60.86
C ARG A 362 -36.25 -0.03 61.02
N LEU A 363 -36.43 0.48 62.23
CA LEU A 363 -35.90 1.80 62.57
C LEU A 363 -34.36 1.74 62.69
N PRO A 364 -33.65 2.76 62.19
CA PRO A 364 -32.21 2.87 62.33
C PRO A 364 -31.78 2.93 63.79
N THR A 365 -30.66 2.32 64.09
CA THR A 365 -29.97 2.43 65.37
C THR A 365 -29.33 3.81 65.52
N LYS A 366 -28.91 4.12 66.75
CA LYS A 366 -28.19 5.36 67.04
C LYS A 366 -26.94 5.51 66.15
N ASP A 367 -26.17 4.43 66.01
CA ASP A 367 -24.91 4.43 65.28
C ASP A 367 -25.13 4.60 63.75
N GLU A 368 -26.20 4.00 63.21
CA GLU A 368 -26.58 4.18 61.80
C GLU A 368 -27.01 5.62 61.50
N TRP A 369 -27.67 6.29 62.45
CA TRP A 369 -27.99 7.72 62.35
C TRP A 369 -26.73 8.61 62.37
N GLU A 370 -25.76 8.31 63.22
CA GLU A 370 -24.47 9.02 63.27
C GLU A 370 -23.70 8.84 61.96
N ALA A 371 -23.69 7.61 61.42
CA ALA A 371 -23.07 7.30 60.13
C ALA A 371 -23.73 8.08 58.98
N MET A 372 -25.06 8.21 58.98
CA MET A 372 -25.80 8.94 57.94
C MET A 372 -25.47 10.44 57.91
N VAL A 373 -25.41 11.09 59.07
CA VAL A 373 -25.36 12.57 59.19
C VAL A 373 -23.93 13.14 59.17
N GLY A 374 -22.90 12.32 59.43
CA GLY A 374 -21.50 12.76 59.48
C GLY A 374 -20.85 13.19 58.16
N THR A 375 -21.60 13.25 57.06
CA THR A 375 -21.08 13.45 55.71
C THR A 375 -22.15 14.20 54.90
N GLU A 376 -21.75 15.23 54.15
CA GLU A 376 -22.64 16.11 53.37
C GLU A 376 -23.69 15.28 52.62
N ARG A 377 -24.98 15.68 52.75
CA ARG A 377 -26.07 15.05 52.01
C ARG A 377 -25.95 15.46 50.55
N ASP A 378 -25.20 14.68 49.78
CA ASP A 378 -25.14 14.84 48.33
C ASP A 378 -26.53 14.58 47.73
N GLY A 379 -27.21 15.67 47.38
CA GLY A 379 -28.30 15.66 46.43
C GLY A 379 -29.68 15.21 46.93
N ASP A 380 -30.66 15.63 46.14
CA ASP A 380 -32.12 15.52 46.26
C ASP A 380 -32.67 14.08 46.11
N VAL A 381 -31.90 13.06 46.50
CA VAL A 381 -32.26 11.64 46.31
C VAL A 381 -33.37 11.18 47.27
N PHE A 382 -33.44 11.77 48.46
CA PHE A 382 -34.50 11.50 49.43
C PHE A 382 -35.65 12.49 49.26
N SER A 383 -36.88 11.99 49.26
CA SER A 383 -38.08 12.82 49.13
C SER A 383 -38.85 12.89 50.44
N GLY A 384 -39.58 14.00 50.65
CA GLY A 384 -40.38 14.20 51.86
C GLY A 384 -39.55 14.38 53.15
N VAL A 385 -38.26 14.69 53.04
CA VAL A 385 -37.39 15.01 54.19
C VAL A 385 -37.89 16.30 54.84
N GLN A 386 -38.09 16.26 56.16
CA GLN A 386 -38.48 17.44 56.95
C GLN A 386 -37.40 17.75 57.98
N SER A 387 -37.18 19.04 58.28
CA SER A 387 -36.33 19.48 59.39
C SER A 387 -37.03 19.22 60.73
N SER A 388 -37.11 17.95 61.12
CA SER A 388 -37.81 17.48 62.31
C SER A 388 -37.04 16.38 63.04
N TRP A 389 -37.64 15.85 64.09
CA TRP A 389 -37.15 14.74 64.89
C TRP A 389 -37.53 13.41 64.26
N TYR A 390 -36.60 12.45 64.24
CA TYR A 390 -36.81 11.10 63.74
C TYR A 390 -36.35 10.06 64.76
N TRP A 391 -37.14 9.01 64.94
CA TRP A 391 -36.84 7.98 65.93
C TRP A 391 -35.64 7.11 65.56
N SER A 392 -34.92 6.65 66.58
CA SER A 392 -34.02 5.51 66.50
C SER A 392 -34.64 4.29 67.19
N SER A 393 -34.28 3.08 66.76
CA SER A 393 -34.59 1.84 67.50
C SER A 393 -33.82 1.69 68.82
N THR A 394 -32.83 2.54 69.08
CA THR A 394 -31.99 2.44 70.29
C THR A 394 -32.66 3.10 71.50
N SER A 395 -32.97 2.30 72.53
CA SER A 395 -33.41 2.81 73.85
C SER A 395 -32.26 3.44 74.63
N TYR A 396 -32.54 4.46 75.45
CA TYR A 396 -31.50 5.13 76.26
C TYR A 396 -31.11 4.25 77.46
N LYS A 397 -29.81 3.97 77.59
CA LYS A 397 -29.30 2.97 78.56
C LYS A 397 -29.56 3.35 80.01
N GLU A 398 -29.49 4.64 80.36
CA GLU A 398 -29.64 5.10 81.74
C GLU A 398 -31.12 5.27 82.15
N ASN A 399 -32.04 5.38 81.18
CA ASN A 399 -33.48 5.47 81.42
C ASN A 399 -34.27 4.83 80.26
N THR A 400 -34.81 3.64 80.49
CA THR A 400 -35.52 2.84 79.48
C THR A 400 -36.86 3.42 79.05
N SER A 401 -37.38 4.42 79.76
CA SER A 401 -38.55 5.21 79.33
C SER A 401 -38.22 6.20 78.21
N LEU A 402 -36.93 6.39 77.90
CA LEU A 402 -36.44 7.24 76.81
C LEU A 402 -35.87 6.43 75.64
N ALA A 403 -35.87 7.02 74.46
CA ALA A 403 -35.21 6.49 73.26
C ALA A 403 -34.45 7.61 72.54
N TRP A 404 -33.46 7.22 71.73
CA TRP A 404 -32.70 8.17 70.92
C TRP A 404 -33.52 8.68 69.73
N SER A 405 -33.34 9.95 69.39
CA SER A 405 -33.97 10.61 68.23
C SER A 405 -32.97 11.55 67.57
N MET A 406 -32.94 11.53 66.24
CA MET A 406 -32.11 12.42 65.42
C MET A 406 -32.89 13.68 65.07
N TYR A 407 -32.33 14.86 65.35
CA TYR A 407 -32.87 16.12 64.87
C TYR A 407 -32.18 16.53 63.57
N LEU A 408 -32.86 16.38 62.42
CA LEU A 408 -32.23 16.57 61.12
C LEU A 408 -31.80 18.02 60.83
N ASP A 409 -32.34 19.01 61.54
CA ASP A 409 -31.95 20.43 61.40
C ASP A 409 -30.53 20.69 61.93
N THR A 410 -30.17 20.05 63.04
CA THR A 410 -28.86 20.22 63.68
C THR A 410 -27.93 19.02 63.47
N GLY A 411 -28.47 17.91 62.96
CA GLY A 411 -27.75 16.65 62.79
C GLY A 411 -27.32 15.99 64.10
N ARG A 412 -28.02 16.27 65.21
CA ARG A 412 -27.64 15.78 66.55
C ARG A 412 -28.67 14.80 67.11
N LEU A 413 -28.16 13.84 67.88
CA LEU A 413 -28.96 12.85 68.60
C LEU A 413 -29.23 13.30 70.03
N TYR A 414 -30.45 13.07 70.47
CA TYR A 414 -30.91 13.35 71.83
C TYR A 414 -31.80 12.21 72.33
N SER A 415 -31.96 12.09 73.64
CA SER A 415 -32.85 11.10 74.25
C SER A 415 -34.14 11.75 74.75
N TYR A 416 -35.29 11.28 74.29
CA TYR A 416 -36.62 11.79 74.68
C TYR A 416 -37.59 10.68 75.05
N GLY A 417 -38.68 11.05 75.72
CA GLY A 417 -39.71 10.11 76.17
C GLY A 417 -40.40 9.38 75.02
N LYS A 418 -40.61 8.07 75.17
CA LYS A 418 -41.18 7.21 74.11
C LYS A 418 -42.60 7.55 73.65
N LYS A 419 -43.28 8.48 74.33
CA LYS A 419 -44.64 8.96 73.99
C LYS A 419 -44.66 10.25 73.15
N PHE A 420 -43.50 10.83 72.82
CA PHE A 420 -43.43 11.93 71.85
C PHE A 420 -43.71 11.44 70.43
N MET A 421 -44.20 12.33 69.55
CA MET A 421 -44.53 12.00 68.17
C MET A 421 -43.41 12.49 67.25
N TYR A 422 -42.61 11.57 66.70
CA TYR A 422 -41.48 11.87 65.81
C TYR A 422 -41.54 11.02 64.53
N GLY A 423 -40.84 11.47 63.49
CA GLY A 423 -40.83 10.85 62.18
C GLY A 423 -40.26 9.43 62.18
N VAL A 424 -40.77 8.62 61.26
CA VAL A 424 -40.35 7.23 61.05
C VAL A 424 -39.57 7.14 59.74
N TRP A 425 -38.27 6.87 59.81
CA TRP A 425 -37.45 6.63 58.63
C TRP A 425 -36.93 5.20 58.70
N ALA A 426 -37.40 4.35 57.79
CA ALA A 426 -37.03 2.93 57.78
C ALA A 426 -35.69 2.69 57.06
N VAL A 427 -34.92 1.74 57.60
CA VAL A 427 -33.66 1.24 57.03
C VAL A 427 -33.67 -0.29 57.02
N ARG A 428 -32.93 -0.90 56.10
CA ARG A 428 -32.66 -2.34 56.05
C ARG A 428 -31.25 -2.64 55.56
N GLY A 429 -30.85 -3.91 55.68
CA GLY A 429 -29.50 -4.35 55.33
C GLY A 429 -28.44 -3.84 56.31
N GLY A 430 -27.20 -3.73 55.82
CA GLY A 430 -26.00 -3.44 56.59
C GLY A 430 -25.25 -4.72 57.01
N LEU A 431 -23.92 -4.69 56.86
CA LEU A 431 -23.00 -5.55 57.60
C LEU A 431 -22.54 -4.69 58.79
N LEU A 432 -22.82 -5.10 60.02
CA LEU A 432 -21.97 -4.68 61.14
C LEU A 432 -20.67 -5.47 61.10
#